data_AF-A0A086ZF91-F1
#
_entry.id   AF-A0A086ZF91-F1
#
_cell.length_a   1.000
_cell.length_b   1.000
_cell.length_c   1.000
_cell.angle_alpha   90.00
_cell.angle_beta   90.00
_cell.angle_gamma   90.00
#
_symmetry.space_group_name_H-M   'P 1'
#
loop_
_entity.id
_entity.type
_entity.pdbx_description
1 polymer ?
#
loop_
_entity_poly.entity_id
_entity_poly.type
_entity_poly.pdbx_seq_one_letter_code
_entity_poly.pdbx_strand_id
1 'polypeptide(L)'
;MADDTSQKKKPLWRKWWFWAIIGVVLVLGVIGSQEGSSETPESTVPATTVPTSSSQSNAASSSPSSADRDPAKVLNSVAQAAGMEAVDSATFRPDEEYRQNGPYKRVEYRLPAFQGSSGVHATINGAPVDVVEYHQSSSNFVRIYATGDENTVLSVYSAAAGVFDSSLSDSDLQTAIAEYRSSEVKDLRDNLTNLSANGKIRSDYIIGSGSHCEIFIDANA
;
A
#
# COMPACT_ATOMS: atom_id res chain seq x y z
N MET A 1 -25.92 31.20 -23.44
CA MET A 1 -26.45 30.19 -22.50
C MET A 1 -25.27 29.65 -21.71
N ALA A 2 -25.28 29.82 -20.39
CA ALA A 2 -24.33 29.19 -19.47
C ALA A 2 -25.12 28.14 -18.69
N ASP A 3 -24.70 26.88 -18.76
CA ASP A 3 -25.25 25.79 -17.95
C ASP A 3 -24.33 25.53 -16.76
N ASP A 4 -24.89 25.77 -15.58
CA ASP A 4 -24.29 25.60 -14.25
C ASP A 4 -24.71 24.20 -13.74
N THR A 5 -23.76 23.27 -13.61
CA THR A 5 -24.05 21.92 -13.09
C THR A 5 -23.57 21.79 -11.64
N SER A 6 -24.50 22.11 -10.74
CA SER A 6 -24.36 21.91 -9.30
C SER A 6 -24.31 20.41 -8.95
N GLN A 7 -23.11 19.89 -8.66
CA GLN A 7 -22.91 18.52 -8.17
C GLN A 7 -23.34 18.41 -6.69
N LYS A 8 -24.54 17.87 -6.48
CA LYS A 8 -25.13 17.57 -5.16
C LYS A 8 -24.34 16.46 -4.48
N LYS A 9 -23.46 16.81 -3.52
CA LYS A 9 -22.69 15.84 -2.71
C LYS A 9 -23.65 14.82 -2.06
N LYS A 10 -23.47 13.53 -2.38
CA LYS A 10 -24.22 12.45 -1.74
C LYS A 10 -23.81 12.39 -0.27
N PRO A 11 -24.75 12.44 0.67
CA PRO A 11 -24.38 12.51 2.07
C PRO A 11 -24.02 11.11 2.59
N LEU A 12 -22.87 11.01 3.26
CA LEU A 12 -22.17 9.76 3.62
C LEU A 12 -22.88 8.91 4.69
N TRP A 13 -23.90 9.47 5.35
CA TRP A 13 -24.73 8.83 6.39
C TRP A 13 -25.66 7.69 5.90
N ARG A 14 -25.61 7.31 4.61
CA ARG A 14 -26.38 6.16 4.06
C ARG A 14 -25.60 4.85 4.07
N LYS A 15 -24.31 4.86 4.42
CA LYS A 15 -23.50 3.64 4.46
C LYS A 15 -23.64 2.97 5.83
N TRP A 16 -23.98 1.69 5.83
CA TRP A 16 -24.24 0.89 7.05
C TRP A 16 -23.07 0.89 8.05
N TRP A 17 -21.82 1.00 7.56
CA TRP A 17 -20.64 1.09 8.41
C TRP A 17 -20.56 2.37 9.26
N PHE A 18 -21.22 3.47 8.85
CA PHE A 18 -21.24 4.71 9.63
C PHE A 18 -21.97 4.55 10.97
N TRP A 19 -23.03 3.71 11.01
CA TRP A 19 -23.74 3.37 12.23
C TRP A 19 -22.93 2.47 13.16
N ALA A 20 -22.08 1.59 12.61
CA ALA A 20 -21.18 0.77 13.41
C ALA A 20 -20.15 1.62 14.17
N ILE A 21 -19.57 2.64 13.54
CA ILE A 21 -18.63 3.57 14.20
C ILE A 21 -19.32 4.35 15.32
N ILE A 22 -20.51 4.92 15.05
CA ILE A 22 -21.27 5.66 16.07
C ILE A 22 -21.61 4.78 17.27
N GLY A 23 -22.02 3.53 17.04
CA GLY A 23 -22.28 2.58 18.12
C GLY A 23 -21.05 2.30 18.98
N VAL A 24 -19.89 2.09 18.36
CA VAL A 24 -18.62 1.87 19.08
C VAL A 24 -18.21 3.10 19.89
N VAL A 25 -18.33 4.31 19.34
CA VAL A 25 -18.00 5.55 20.05
C VAL A 25 -18.98 5.84 21.20
N LEU A 26 -20.28 5.53 21.05
CA LEU A 26 -21.25 5.69 22.15
C LEU A 26 -21.03 4.68 23.28
N VAL A 27 -20.52 3.47 22.97
CA VAL A 27 -20.25 2.44 23.98
C VAL A 27 -18.89 2.65 24.67
N LEU A 28 -17.91 3.22 23.97
CA LEU A 28 -16.55 3.45 24.50
C LEU A 28 -16.28 4.91 24.93
N GLY A 29 -17.20 5.83 24.65
CA GLY A 29 -17.01 7.28 24.80
C GLY A 29 -17.80 7.91 25.94
N VAL A 30 -17.56 7.47 27.17
CA VAL A 30 -17.53 8.36 28.34
C VAL A 30 -16.22 8.12 29.07
N ILE A 31 -15.13 8.65 28.52
CA ILE A 31 -13.95 9.01 29.33
C ILE A 31 -13.80 10.53 29.18
N GLY A 32 -14.68 11.23 29.89
CA GLY A 32 -14.50 12.62 30.27
C GLY A 32 -14.07 12.64 31.73
N SER A 33 -12.76 12.74 31.94
CA SER A 33 -12.08 13.37 33.09
C SER A 33 -12.82 13.42 34.44
N GLN A 34 -12.42 12.57 35.38
CA GLN A 34 -12.42 12.96 36.79
C GLN A 34 -11.33 12.24 37.60
N GLU A 35 -10.60 13.07 38.33
CA GLU A 35 -9.51 12.80 39.26
C GLU A 35 -10.07 12.34 40.62
N GLY A 36 -9.42 11.38 41.27
CA GLY A 36 -9.67 11.07 42.70
C GLY A 36 -9.65 9.59 43.11
N SER A 37 -8.53 9.20 43.74
CA SER A 37 -8.38 8.35 44.94
C SER A 37 -9.03 6.95 45.04
N SER A 38 -8.12 5.97 45.18
CA SER A 38 -8.02 4.95 46.24
C SER A 38 -8.99 3.75 46.34
N GLU A 39 -8.33 2.59 46.48
CA GLU A 39 -8.66 1.37 47.24
C GLU A 39 -9.41 0.20 46.56
N THR A 40 -8.65 -0.91 46.48
CA THR A 40 -9.04 -2.31 46.28
C THR A 40 -9.95 -2.80 47.41
N PRO A 41 -10.92 -3.68 47.13
CA PRO A 41 -10.78 -5.03 47.70
C PRO A 41 -11.20 -6.18 46.77
N GLU A 42 -10.61 -7.32 47.10
CA GLU A 42 -10.75 -8.67 46.55
C GLU A 42 -12.08 -9.35 46.97
N SER A 43 -12.74 -10.08 46.06
CA SER A 43 -13.50 -11.31 46.41
C SER A 43 -14.04 -12.09 45.21
N THR A 44 -13.48 -13.30 45.06
CA THR A 44 -14.13 -14.62 44.96
C THR A 44 -15.15 -14.91 43.84
N VAL A 45 -14.73 -15.85 42.98
CA VAL A 45 -15.41 -16.52 41.86
C VAL A 45 -16.52 -17.48 42.35
N PRO A 46 -17.54 -17.77 41.52
CA PRO A 46 -17.71 -19.17 41.12
C PRO A 46 -17.88 -19.35 39.61
N ALA A 47 -17.35 -20.48 39.14
CA ALA A 47 -17.23 -20.88 37.75
C ALA A 47 -18.59 -21.13 37.07
N THR A 48 -18.69 -20.74 35.80
CA THR A 48 -19.62 -21.34 34.85
C THR A 48 -18.91 -21.49 33.51
N THR A 49 -18.92 -22.73 33.04
CA THR A 49 -18.27 -23.25 31.85
C THR A 49 -18.88 -22.74 30.54
N VAL A 50 -17.97 -22.38 29.63
CA VAL A 50 -17.98 -22.10 28.19
C VAL A 50 -19.10 -22.76 27.33
N PRO A 51 -19.40 -22.18 26.15
CA PRO A 51 -18.57 -22.50 24.99
C PRO A 51 -17.90 -21.28 24.34
N THR A 52 -16.60 -21.46 24.13
CA THR A 52 -15.69 -20.76 23.24
C THR A 52 -16.31 -20.46 21.88
N SER A 53 -16.46 -19.17 21.55
CA SER A 53 -16.40 -18.69 20.17
C SER A 53 -15.18 -17.81 20.05
N SER A 54 -14.05 -18.46 19.82
CA SER A 54 -12.79 -17.82 19.43
C SER A 54 -12.94 -17.25 18.02
N SER A 55 -13.44 -16.02 17.91
CA SER A 55 -13.17 -15.18 16.75
C SER A 55 -11.91 -14.39 17.03
N GLN A 56 -10.81 -15.13 17.12
CA GLN A 56 -9.47 -14.58 17.04
C GLN A 56 -9.32 -14.07 15.61
N SER A 57 -9.60 -12.78 15.39
CA SER A 57 -9.20 -12.08 14.19
C SER A 57 -7.68 -11.99 14.21
N ASN A 58 -7.03 -13.09 13.80
CA ASN A 58 -5.71 -13.03 13.22
C ASN A 58 -5.88 -12.21 11.93
N ALA A 59 -5.70 -10.89 12.04
CA ALA A 59 -5.10 -10.14 10.95
C ALA A 59 -3.67 -10.67 10.83
N ALA A 60 -3.54 -11.86 10.22
CA ALA A 60 -2.28 -12.30 9.70
C ALA A 60 -1.90 -11.25 8.66
N SER A 61 -0.92 -10.43 9.02
CA SER A 61 -0.19 -9.60 8.08
C SER A 61 0.43 -10.57 7.07
N SER A 62 -0.31 -10.89 6.01
CA SER A 62 0.14 -11.74 4.93
C SER A 62 1.05 -10.91 4.04
N SER A 63 2.22 -10.56 4.56
CA SER A 63 3.34 -10.18 3.70
C SER A 63 3.60 -11.39 2.78
N PRO A 64 3.57 -11.21 1.45
CA PRO A 64 3.81 -12.30 0.53
C PRO A 64 5.22 -12.84 0.76
N SER A 65 5.30 -14.14 1.07
CA SER A 65 6.56 -14.89 1.06
C SER A 65 7.25 -14.71 -0.29
N SER A 66 8.58 -14.67 -0.30
CA SER A 66 9.45 -14.60 -1.49
C SER A 66 9.42 -15.87 -2.37
N ALA A 67 8.26 -16.52 -2.46
CA ALA A 67 7.96 -17.62 -3.36
C ALA A 67 6.56 -17.48 -3.98
N ASP A 68 5.83 -16.41 -3.67
CA ASP A 68 4.44 -16.18 -4.11
C ASP A 68 4.19 -14.70 -4.44
N ARG A 69 5.15 -14.06 -5.12
CA ARG A 69 4.99 -12.69 -5.61
C ARG A 69 4.39 -12.65 -7.02
N ASP A 70 3.28 -13.37 -7.19
CA ASP A 70 2.39 -13.15 -8.33
C ASP A 70 1.97 -11.67 -8.40
N PRO A 71 2.09 -11.00 -9.57
CA PRO A 71 1.81 -9.57 -9.67
C PRO A 71 0.41 -9.15 -9.19
N ALA A 72 -0.63 -9.97 -9.42
CA ALA A 72 -1.99 -9.65 -8.98
C ALA A 72 -2.12 -9.74 -7.45
N LYS A 73 -1.49 -10.73 -6.82
CA LYS A 73 -1.45 -10.84 -5.35
C LYS A 73 -0.73 -9.65 -4.73
N VAL A 74 0.44 -9.27 -5.27
CA VAL A 74 1.20 -8.13 -4.78
C VAL A 74 0.39 -6.84 -4.92
N LEU A 75 -0.23 -6.61 -6.08
CA LEU A 75 -1.09 -5.44 -6.30
C LEU A 75 -2.22 -5.35 -5.26
N ASN A 76 -2.91 -6.47 -5.00
CA ASN A 76 -3.99 -6.52 -4.01
C ASN A 76 -3.49 -6.24 -2.59
N SER A 77 -2.33 -6.81 -2.21
CA SER A 77 -1.70 -6.52 -0.91
C SER A 77 -1.33 -5.05 -0.76
N VAL A 78 -0.83 -4.41 -1.83
CA VAL A 78 -0.50 -2.98 -1.81
C VAL A 78 -1.76 -2.13 -1.69
N ALA A 79 -2.81 -2.43 -2.44
CA ALA A 79 -4.09 -1.72 -2.32
C ALA A 79 -4.64 -1.85 -0.89
N GLN A 80 -4.64 -3.06 -0.32
CA GLN A 80 -5.08 -3.31 1.05
C GLN A 80 -4.23 -2.55 2.08
N ALA A 81 -2.90 -2.58 1.95
CA ALA A 81 -1.98 -1.87 2.83
C ALA A 81 -2.13 -0.34 2.74
N ALA A 82 -2.49 0.18 1.57
CA ALA A 82 -2.84 1.58 1.38
C ALA A 82 -4.25 1.93 1.92
N GLY A 83 -5.05 0.95 2.35
CA GLY A 83 -6.45 1.13 2.77
C GLY A 83 -7.39 1.45 1.60
N MET A 84 -7.03 1.03 0.39
CA MET A 84 -7.71 1.36 -0.87
C MET A 84 -8.13 0.09 -1.63
N GLU A 85 -8.99 0.26 -2.62
CA GLU A 85 -9.30 -0.79 -3.60
C GLU A 85 -8.52 -0.53 -4.89
N ALA A 86 -8.03 -1.60 -5.51
CA ALA A 86 -7.53 -1.55 -6.88
C ALA A 86 -8.71 -1.66 -7.85
N VAL A 87 -8.80 -0.72 -8.79
CA VAL A 87 -9.85 -0.70 -9.83
C VAL A 87 -9.22 -0.71 -11.22
N ASP A 88 -10.03 -0.98 -12.25
CA ASP A 88 -9.59 -1.00 -13.65
C ASP A 88 -8.38 -1.92 -13.91
N SER A 89 -8.39 -3.09 -13.26
CA SER A 89 -7.25 -4.01 -13.32
C SER A 89 -7.18 -4.75 -14.66
N ALA A 90 -5.98 -4.85 -15.22
CA ALA A 90 -5.70 -5.57 -16.46
C ALA A 90 -4.34 -6.28 -16.39
N THR A 91 -4.27 -7.52 -16.88
CA THR A 91 -3.00 -8.21 -17.09
C THR A 91 -2.37 -7.74 -18.41
N PHE A 92 -1.04 -7.71 -18.46
CA PHE A 92 -0.28 -7.38 -19.65
C PHE A 92 1.05 -8.11 -19.71
N ARG A 93 1.70 -8.07 -20.88
CA ARG A 93 3.05 -8.61 -21.08
C ARG A 93 4.01 -7.48 -21.39
N PRO A 94 4.93 -7.14 -20.46
CA PRO A 94 5.83 -5.99 -20.61
C PRO A 94 6.56 -5.92 -21.96
N ASP A 95 7.11 -7.04 -22.44
CA ASP A 95 7.85 -7.08 -23.71
C ASP A 95 6.97 -6.84 -24.95
N GLU A 96 5.70 -7.28 -24.89
CA GLU A 96 4.70 -7.01 -25.92
C GLU A 96 4.26 -5.54 -25.91
N GLU A 97 3.99 -4.99 -24.72
CA GLU A 97 3.64 -3.57 -24.54
C GLU A 97 4.70 -2.65 -25.15
N TYR A 98 6.00 -2.94 -24.93
CA TYR A 98 7.06 -2.16 -25.55
C TYR A 98 7.08 -2.32 -27.07
N ARG A 99 7.04 -3.55 -27.60
CA ARG A 99 7.12 -3.83 -29.05
C ARG A 99 5.94 -3.23 -29.83
N GLN A 100 4.77 -3.21 -29.22
CA GLN A 100 3.52 -2.76 -29.86
C GLN A 100 3.18 -1.31 -29.54
N ASN A 101 4.02 -0.62 -28.74
CA ASN A 101 3.74 0.73 -28.27
C ASN A 101 2.39 0.81 -27.52
N GLY A 102 2.12 -0.18 -26.67
CA GLY A 102 0.89 -0.33 -25.92
C GLY A 102 0.75 0.67 -24.75
N PRO A 103 -0.42 0.67 -24.08
CA PRO A 103 -0.75 1.64 -23.04
C PRO A 103 0.12 1.54 -21.78
N TYR A 104 0.68 0.37 -21.48
CA TYR A 104 1.49 0.14 -20.28
C TYR A 104 2.99 0.07 -20.59
N LYS A 105 3.40 0.54 -21.78
CA LYS A 105 4.80 0.45 -22.21
C LYS A 105 5.73 1.22 -21.26
N ARG A 106 6.89 0.63 -20.99
CA ARG A 106 8.05 1.32 -20.38
C ARG A 106 9.30 1.01 -21.19
N VAL A 107 10.24 1.96 -21.23
CA VAL A 107 11.46 1.82 -22.03
C VAL A 107 12.29 0.61 -21.60
N GLU A 108 12.30 0.28 -20.31
CA GLU A 108 13.04 -0.87 -19.78
C GLU A 108 12.46 -2.23 -20.18
N TYR A 109 11.18 -2.29 -20.56
CA TYR A 109 10.55 -3.54 -20.99
C TYR A 109 11.12 -4.09 -22.30
N ARG A 110 11.95 -3.31 -23.00
CA ARG A 110 12.75 -3.78 -24.15
C ARG A 110 13.89 -4.72 -23.76
N LEU A 111 14.26 -4.75 -22.47
CA LEU A 111 15.42 -5.48 -22.00
C LEU A 111 15.11 -6.99 -21.94
N PRO A 112 16.12 -7.87 -22.17
CA PRO A 112 15.93 -9.32 -22.12
C PRO A 112 15.31 -9.83 -20.81
N ALA A 113 15.53 -9.12 -19.70
CA ALA A 113 15.00 -9.49 -18.38
C ALA A 113 13.46 -9.50 -18.32
N PHE A 114 12.79 -8.74 -19.19
CA PHE A 114 11.34 -8.67 -19.29
C PHE A 114 10.77 -9.61 -20.38
N GLN A 115 11.60 -10.36 -21.11
CA GLN A 115 11.09 -11.33 -22.08
C GLN A 115 10.37 -12.47 -21.34
N GLY A 116 9.12 -12.73 -21.70
CA GLY A 116 8.34 -13.77 -21.02
C GLY A 116 7.75 -13.33 -19.67
N SER A 117 7.98 -12.08 -19.24
CA SER A 117 7.41 -11.55 -18.01
C SER A 117 5.89 -11.38 -18.06
N SER A 118 5.29 -11.24 -16.88
CA SER A 118 3.89 -10.87 -16.71
C SER A 118 3.77 -9.61 -15.84
N GLY A 119 2.72 -8.84 -16.09
CA GLY A 119 2.41 -7.65 -15.33
C GLY A 119 0.91 -7.50 -15.10
N VAL A 120 0.56 -6.75 -14.07
CA VAL A 120 -0.80 -6.33 -13.78
C VAL A 120 -0.80 -4.83 -13.58
N HIS A 121 -1.66 -4.16 -14.34
CA HIS A 121 -2.00 -2.76 -14.19
C HIS A 121 -3.26 -2.65 -13.31
N ALA A 122 -3.36 -1.59 -12.51
CA ALA A 122 -4.61 -1.11 -11.94
C ALA A 122 -4.49 0.36 -11.52
N THR A 123 -5.60 0.94 -11.09
CA THR A 123 -5.63 2.25 -10.45
C THR A 123 -5.85 2.09 -8.95
N ILE A 124 -4.96 2.67 -8.14
CA ILE A 124 -5.09 2.74 -6.67
C ILE A 124 -5.17 4.21 -6.28
N ASN A 125 -6.29 4.63 -5.68
CA ASN A 125 -6.53 6.03 -5.28
C ASN A 125 -6.32 7.05 -6.43
N GLY A 126 -6.65 6.67 -7.66
CA GLY A 126 -6.46 7.51 -8.84
C GLY A 126 -5.05 7.50 -9.44
N ALA A 127 -4.07 6.86 -8.81
CA ALA A 127 -2.75 6.64 -9.41
C ALA A 127 -2.73 5.33 -10.20
N PRO A 128 -2.32 5.33 -11.48
CA PRO A 128 -1.94 4.11 -12.18
C PRO A 128 -0.77 3.43 -11.48
N VAL A 129 -0.91 2.12 -11.27
CA VAL A 129 0.07 1.24 -10.63
C VAL A 129 0.29 0.02 -11.51
N ASP A 130 1.55 -0.23 -11.87
CA ASP A 130 1.98 -1.43 -12.58
C ASP A 130 2.78 -2.32 -11.64
N VAL A 131 2.40 -3.58 -11.48
CA VAL A 131 3.21 -4.59 -10.80
C VAL A 131 3.71 -5.57 -11.85
N VAL A 132 5.02 -5.79 -11.91
CA VAL A 132 5.65 -6.63 -12.93
C VAL A 132 6.60 -7.61 -12.29
N GLU A 133 6.41 -8.90 -12.58
CA GLU A 133 7.45 -9.90 -12.32
C GLU A 133 8.42 -9.93 -13.49
N TYR A 134 9.71 -10.11 -13.25
CA TYR A 134 10.69 -10.25 -14.32
C TYR A 134 11.86 -11.13 -13.89
N HIS A 135 12.64 -11.58 -14.86
CA HIS A 135 13.67 -12.59 -14.66
C HIS A 135 15.04 -12.02 -14.99
N GLN A 136 16.01 -12.15 -14.09
CA GLN A 136 17.40 -11.82 -14.39
C GLN A 136 18.31 -12.94 -13.89
N SER A 137 19.03 -13.55 -14.83
CA SER A 137 19.89 -14.71 -14.60
C SER A 137 19.11 -15.88 -13.99
N SER A 138 19.32 -16.19 -12.71
CA SER A 138 18.66 -17.28 -11.98
C SER A 138 17.68 -16.79 -10.91
N SER A 139 17.31 -15.50 -10.95
CA SER A 139 16.50 -14.85 -9.94
C SER A 139 15.28 -14.19 -10.56
N ASN A 140 14.18 -14.24 -9.82
CA ASN A 140 12.94 -13.56 -10.15
C ASN A 140 12.82 -12.31 -9.28
N PHE A 141 12.25 -11.27 -9.85
CA PHE A 141 12.07 -9.98 -9.20
C PHE A 141 10.65 -9.51 -9.41
N VAL A 142 10.15 -8.71 -8.47
CA VAL A 142 8.92 -7.97 -8.66
C VAL A 142 9.21 -6.49 -8.50
N ARG A 143 8.71 -5.73 -9.45
CA ARG A 143 8.81 -4.28 -9.48
C ARG A 143 7.43 -3.65 -9.51
N ILE A 144 7.25 -2.64 -8.69
CA ILE A 144 6.05 -1.82 -8.66
C ILE A 144 6.41 -0.47 -9.23
N TYR A 145 5.58 0.06 -10.12
CA TYR A 145 5.63 1.44 -10.58
C TYR A 145 4.32 2.12 -10.18
N ALA A 146 4.40 3.38 -9.78
CA ALA A 146 3.22 4.22 -9.64
C ALA A 146 3.52 5.63 -10.12
N THR A 147 2.55 6.28 -10.75
CA THR A 147 2.68 7.66 -11.22
C THR A 147 1.42 8.46 -10.91
N GLY A 148 1.53 9.77 -10.70
CA GLY A 148 0.37 10.61 -10.38
C GLY A 148 0.69 11.75 -9.43
N ASP A 149 -0.31 12.20 -8.67
CA ASP A 149 -0.13 13.23 -7.64
C ASP A 149 0.76 12.75 -6.50
N GLU A 150 1.63 13.62 -6.00
CA GLU A 150 2.63 13.30 -4.97
C GLU A 150 2.04 12.54 -3.76
N ASN A 151 0.99 13.05 -3.13
CA ASN A 151 0.43 12.41 -1.93
C ASN A 151 -0.13 11.00 -2.23
N THR A 152 -0.73 10.82 -3.40
CA THR A 152 -1.27 9.53 -3.82
C THR A 152 -0.14 8.55 -4.07
N VAL A 153 0.88 8.95 -4.84
CA VAL A 153 2.02 8.09 -5.18
C VAL A 153 2.83 7.73 -3.94
N LEU A 154 3.07 8.68 -3.02
CA LEU A 154 3.79 8.41 -1.77
C LEU A 154 3.03 7.45 -0.84
N SER A 155 1.68 7.45 -0.88
CA SER A 155 0.89 6.44 -0.16
C SER A 155 1.09 5.04 -0.73
N VAL A 156 1.15 4.92 -2.06
CA VAL A 156 1.44 3.65 -2.75
C VAL A 156 2.87 3.21 -2.45
N TYR A 157 3.85 4.13 -2.46
CA TYR A 157 5.24 3.84 -2.11
C TYR A 157 5.39 3.24 -0.71
N SER A 158 4.79 3.87 0.31
CA SER A 158 4.83 3.36 1.69
C SER A 158 4.17 1.97 1.79
N ALA A 159 3.02 1.78 1.15
CA ALA A 159 2.31 0.50 1.16
C ALA A 159 3.11 -0.61 0.45
N ALA A 160 3.66 -0.31 -0.72
CA ALA A 160 4.51 -1.22 -1.49
C ALA A 160 5.77 -1.63 -0.72
N ALA A 161 6.44 -0.67 -0.09
CA ALA A 161 7.60 -0.93 0.75
C ALA A 161 7.27 -1.88 1.91
N GLY A 162 6.20 -1.62 2.66
CA GLY A 162 5.80 -2.48 3.77
C GLY A 162 5.31 -3.88 3.34
N VAL A 163 4.70 -3.99 2.15
CA VAL A 163 4.35 -5.30 1.57
C VAL A 163 5.59 -6.10 1.22
N PHE A 164 6.60 -5.45 0.63
CA PHE A 164 7.84 -6.11 0.25
C PHE A 164 8.77 -6.40 1.42
N ASP A 165 8.78 -5.55 2.43
CA ASP A 165 9.62 -5.70 3.60
C ASP A 165 8.94 -5.21 4.87
N SER A 166 8.35 -6.15 5.60
CA SER A 166 7.68 -5.88 6.88
C SER A 166 8.65 -5.57 8.03
N SER A 167 9.97 -5.65 7.82
CA SER A 167 10.95 -5.16 8.80
C SER A 167 11.06 -3.64 8.84
N LEU A 168 10.63 -2.96 7.77
CA LEU A 168 10.61 -1.50 7.71
C LEU A 168 9.53 -0.97 8.66
N SER A 169 9.92 -0.14 9.60
CA SER A 169 8.99 0.49 10.53
C SER A 169 8.25 1.65 9.86
N ASP A 170 7.09 2.03 10.41
CA ASP A 170 6.39 3.25 9.98
C ASP A 170 7.31 4.48 10.05
N SER A 171 8.21 4.53 11.05
CA SER A 171 9.19 5.61 11.18
C SER A 171 10.18 5.64 10.02
N ASP A 172 10.65 4.49 9.55
CA ASP A 172 11.56 4.39 8.40
C ASP A 172 10.88 4.93 7.13
N LEU A 173 9.64 4.49 6.89
CA LEU A 173 8.84 4.90 5.73
C LEU A 173 8.53 6.40 5.76
N GLN A 174 8.14 6.94 6.92
CA GLN A 174 7.88 8.37 7.08
C GLN A 174 9.15 9.21 6.93
N THR A 175 10.30 8.71 7.40
CA THR A 175 11.59 9.40 7.24
C THR A 175 11.96 9.47 5.76
N ALA A 176 11.87 8.37 5.02
CA ALA A 176 12.16 8.36 3.58
C ALA A 176 11.26 9.33 2.80
N ILE A 177 9.97 9.40 3.13
CA ILE A 177 9.02 10.35 2.54
C ILE A 177 9.35 11.80 2.93
N ALA A 178 9.70 12.06 4.19
CA ALA A 178 10.06 13.39 4.65
C ALA A 178 11.34 13.90 3.97
N GLU A 179 12.33 13.04 3.77
CA GLU A 179 13.56 13.35 3.04
C GLU A 179 13.25 13.74 1.59
N TYR A 180 12.45 12.95 0.87
CA TYR A 180 11.98 13.32 -0.48
C TYR A 180 11.25 14.67 -0.50
N ARG A 181 10.37 14.91 0.49
CA ARG A 181 9.63 16.17 0.58
C ARG A 181 10.53 17.37 0.82
N SER A 182 11.60 17.20 1.59
CA SER A 182 12.60 18.22 1.88
C SER A 182 13.61 18.45 0.75
N SER A 183 13.76 17.48 -0.17
CA SER A 183 14.69 17.57 -1.29
C SER A 183 14.25 18.62 -2.31
N GLU A 184 15.17 19.54 -2.64
CA GLU A 184 14.96 20.53 -3.70
C GLU A 184 14.98 19.89 -5.10
N VAL A 185 15.79 18.84 -5.29
CA VAL A 185 15.98 18.17 -6.58
C VAL A 185 14.80 17.24 -6.91
N LYS A 186 14.07 16.78 -5.89
CA LYS A 186 12.96 15.81 -6.04
C LYS A 186 13.37 14.55 -6.81
N ASP A 187 14.60 14.10 -6.65
CA ASP A 187 15.12 12.81 -7.13
C ASP A 187 15.80 12.13 -5.93
N LEU A 188 15.18 11.06 -5.44
CA LEU A 188 15.66 10.31 -4.29
C LEU A 188 15.76 8.83 -4.68
N ARG A 189 16.96 8.26 -4.54
CA ARG A 189 17.28 6.89 -4.95
C ARG A 189 17.79 6.09 -3.78
N ASP A 190 17.39 4.82 -3.75
CA ASP A 190 17.89 3.79 -2.86
C ASP A 190 17.76 4.17 -1.37
N ASN A 191 16.73 4.93 -1.02
CA ASN A 191 16.62 5.46 0.34
C ASN A 191 16.20 4.36 1.32
N LEU A 192 15.18 3.57 0.96
CA LEU A 192 14.83 2.37 1.73
C LEU A 192 15.87 1.27 1.55
N THR A 193 16.45 1.17 0.36
CA THR A 193 17.43 0.16 0.01
C THR A 193 18.65 0.20 0.94
N ASN A 194 19.09 1.39 1.32
CA ASN A 194 20.28 1.60 2.15
C ASN A 194 20.01 1.55 3.66
N LEU A 195 18.75 1.37 4.10
CA LEU A 195 18.44 1.22 5.52
C LEU A 195 18.97 -0.09 6.07
N SER A 196 19.52 -0.06 7.29
CA SER A 196 19.96 -1.28 7.97
C SER A 196 18.82 -2.26 8.27
N ALA A 197 17.59 -1.76 8.36
CA ALA A 197 16.39 -2.58 8.55
C ALA A 197 15.98 -3.34 7.28
N ASN A 198 16.36 -2.85 6.10
CA ASN A 198 15.99 -3.47 4.83
C ASN A 198 16.69 -4.83 4.63
N GLY A 199 15.90 -5.83 4.31
CA GLY A 199 16.35 -7.16 3.91
C GLY A 199 15.77 -7.66 2.58
N LYS A 200 14.85 -6.93 1.95
CA LYS A 200 14.10 -7.41 0.77
C LYS A 200 14.08 -6.46 -0.43
N ILE A 201 14.11 -5.15 -0.20
CA ILE A 201 14.12 -4.14 -1.26
C ILE A 201 15.53 -4.04 -1.85
N ARG A 202 15.63 -4.10 -3.18
CA ARG A 202 16.90 -4.04 -3.91
C ARG A 202 17.22 -2.67 -4.45
N SER A 203 16.19 -1.93 -4.83
CA SER A 203 16.28 -0.56 -5.29
C SER A 203 14.91 0.07 -5.13
N ASP A 204 14.90 1.33 -4.77
CA ASP A 204 13.71 2.14 -4.67
C ASP A 204 14.00 3.54 -5.17
N TYR A 205 12.95 4.21 -5.65
CA TYR A 205 13.09 5.51 -6.27
C TYR A 205 11.83 6.32 -6.09
N ILE A 206 12.02 7.62 -5.83
CA ILE A 206 10.98 8.63 -5.87
C ILE A 206 11.50 9.79 -6.72
N ILE A 207 10.77 10.15 -7.77
CA ILE A 207 10.99 11.38 -8.54
C ILE A 207 9.75 12.24 -8.57
N GLY A 208 9.95 13.55 -8.47
CA GLY A 208 8.93 14.56 -8.63
C GLY A 208 9.27 15.54 -9.74
N SER A 209 8.26 15.98 -10.47
CA SER A 209 8.35 17.10 -11.42
C SER A 209 7.04 17.90 -11.39
N GLY A 210 7.07 19.10 -10.81
CA GLY A 210 5.86 19.90 -10.61
C GLY A 210 4.86 19.19 -9.70
N SER A 211 3.64 18.96 -10.19
CA SER A 211 2.61 18.18 -9.48
C SER A 211 2.69 16.68 -9.71
N HIS A 212 3.59 16.22 -10.59
CA HIS A 212 3.73 14.82 -10.94
C HIS A 212 4.78 14.15 -10.07
N CYS A 213 4.51 12.93 -9.63
CA CYS A 213 5.41 12.06 -8.92
C CYS A 213 5.39 10.68 -9.57
N GLU A 214 6.55 10.04 -9.62
CA GLU A 214 6.72 8.66 -10.04
C GLU A 214 7.59 7.94 -9.02
N ILE A 215 7.25 6.68 -8.76
CA ILE A 215 8.05 5.76 -7.95
C ILE A 215 8.29 4.48 -8.71
N PHE A 216 9.40 3.83 -8.36
CA PHE A 216 9.46 2.38 -8.45
C PHE A 216 10.03 1.78 -7.17
N ILE A 217 9.62 0.54 -6.88
CA ILE A 217 10.24 -0.29 -5.84
C ILE A 217 10.49 -1.66 -6.44
N ASP A 218 11.71 -2.14 -6.29
CA ASP A 218 12.20 -3.40 -6.83
C ASP A 218 12.62 -4.34 -5.71
N ALA A 219 12.16 -5.59 -5.74
CA ALA A 219 12.46 -6.55 -4.68
C ALA A 219 12.53 -7.98 -5.22
N ASN A 220 13.18 -8.87 -4.47
CA ASN A 220 13.26 -10.29 -4.84
C ASN A 220 11.85 -10.92 -4.83
N ALA A 221 11.49 -11.66 -5.86
CA ALA A 221 10.24 -12.43 -5.92
C ALA A 221 10.28 -13.65 -5.01
#